data_AF-A0A937WPZ5-F1
#
_entry.id   AF-A0A937WPZ5-F1
#
_cell.length_a   1.000
_cell.length_b   1.000
_cell.length_c   1.000
_cell.angle_alpha   90.00
_cell.angle_beta   90.00
_cell.angle_gamma   90.00
#
_symmetry.space_group_name_H-M   'P 1'
#
loop_
_entity.id
_entity.type
_entity.pdbx_description
1 polymer ?
#
loop_
_entity_poly.entity_id
_entity_poly.type
_entity_poly.pdbx_seq_one_letter_code
_entity_poly.pdbx_strand_id
1 'polypeptide(L)'
;MKLGNTIRLILFASLFFITNSYAIPLWNSLPVEKDLKKYENKEYKTGKEYINALYEGKCSSVWVWMHLDEQDKVKLINGLKQTFKEKGNAIIQKPTEFYVKEIDILIARDEESKNHRLGIIFKTIAVMEYDFDEGIDKEETAKNWLGDFYEVFKSSQVEKEK
;
A
#
# COMPACT_ATOMS: atom_id res chain seq x y z
N MET A 1 -13.53 16.85 -5.87
CA MET A 1 -12.51 15.99 -5.23
C MET A 1 -11.46 16.89 -4.60
N LYS A 2 -11.45 17.05 -3.27
CA LYS A 2 -10.61 18.05 -2.57
C LYS A 2 -9.15 17.60 -2.59
N LEU A 3 -8.30 18.35 -3.30
CA LEU A 3 -6.83 18.16 -3.42
C LEU A 3 -6.08 18.17 -2.07
N GLY A 4 -6.72 18.67 -1.00
CA GLY A 4 -6.14 18.78 0.35
C GLY A 4 -6.02 17.45 1.12
N ASN A 5 -6.78 16.42 0.75
CA ASN A 5 -6.73 15.13 1.49
C ASN A 5 -5.40 14.41 1.33
N THR A 6 -4.83 14.46 0.13
CA THR A 6 -3.65 13.70 -0.23
C THR A 6 -2.37 14.28 0.38
N ILE A 7 -2.30 15.61 0.64
CA ILE A 7 -1.08 16.26 1.16
C ILE A 7 -0.77 15.84 2.61
N ARG A 8 -1.79 15.58 3.43
CA ARG A 8 -1.60 15.27 4.86
C ARG A 8 -1.44 13.78 5.15
N LEU A 9 -2.05 12.89 4.35
CA LEU A 9 -1.81 11.44 4.44
C LEU A 9 -0.30 11.11 4.33
N ILE A 10 0.43 11.91 3.55
CA ILE A 10 1.84 11.73 3.19
C ILE A 10 2.79 12.15 4.30
N LEU A 11 2.51 13.24 5.01
CA LEU A 11 3.31 13.67 6.17
C LEU A 11 3.20 12.69 7.34
N PHE A 12 2.10 11.93 7.39
CA PHE A 12 1.84 10.93 8.43
C PHE A 12 2.40 9.55 8.09
N ALA A 13 2.23 9.12 6.84
CA ALA A 13 2.80 7.89 6.33
C ALA A 13 4.34 7.86 6.56
N SER A 14 5.03 8.94 6.22
CA SER A 14 6.49 9.06 6.38
C SER A 14 6.94 8.91 7.84
N LEU A 15 6.18 9.39 8.84
CA LEU A 15 6.50 9.17 10.26
C LEU A 15 6.17 7.76 10.75
N PHE A 16 5.05 7.18 10.33
CA PHE A 16 4.60 5.85 10.77
C PHE A 16 5.52 4.73 10.25
N PHE A 17 6.03 4.90 9.02
CA PHE A 17 6.84 3.88 8.37
C PHE A 17 8.26 3.77 8.92
N ILE A 18 8.78 4.78 9.62
CA ILE A 18 10.11 4.75 10.25
C ILE A 18 10.18 3.70 11.40
N THR A 19 9.05 3.29 12.00
CA THR A 19 9.07 2.50 13.25
C THR A 19 8.45 1.10 13.18
N ASN A 20 7.78 0.70 12.10
CA ASN A 20 7.06 -0.58 12.04
C ASN A 20 7.39 -1.41 10.79
N SER A 21 8.34 -2.32 10.94
CA SER A 21 8.75 -3.29 9.91
C SER A 21 8.52 -4.72 10.40
N TYR A 22 7.24 -5.13 10.48
CA TYR A 22 6.89 -6.54 10.75
C TYR A 22 5.86 -7.09 9.76
N ALA A 23 6.01 -8.39 9.52
CA ALA A 23 5.72 -9.08 8.27
C ALA A 23 4.24 -9.39 8.00
N ILE A 24 3.78 -9.08 6.79
CA ILE A 24 2.65 -9.75 6.14
C ILE A 24 3.19 -10.57 4.95
N PRO A 25 2.88 -11.88 4.85
CA PRO A 25 3.27 -12.71 3.70
C PRO A 25 2.38 -12.38 2.48
N LEU A 26 2.97 -11.72 1.49
CA LEU A 26 2.31 -11.09 0.34
C LEU A 26 1.99 -12.04 -0.84
N TRP A 27 2.13 -13.35 -0.67
CA TRP A 27 2.51 -14.23 -1.79
C TRP A 27 1.36 -14.81 -2.63
N ASN A 28 0.11 -14.74 -2.18
CA ASN A 28 -0.99 -15.39 -2.93
C ASN A 28 -1.71 -14.46 -3.92
N SER A 29 -1.35 -13.17 -3.98
CA SER A 29 -2.06 -12.17 -4.80
C SER A 29 -1.25 -11.54 -5.92
N LEU A 30 0.03 -11.86 -6.04
CA LEU A 30 0.81 -11.34 -7.15
C LEU A 30 0.43 -12.15 -8.41
N PRO A 31 -0.12 -11.53 -9.47
CA PRO A 31 -0.42 -12.23 -10.71
C PRO A 31 0.89 -12.46 -11.48
N VAL A 32 1.79 -13.32 -10.99
CA VAL A 32 3.16 -13.39 -11.53
C VAL A 32 3.32 -14.32 -12.73
N GLU A 33 2.36 -15.19 -13.04
CA GLU A 33 2.69 -16.29 -13.94
C GLU A 33 2.49 -16.06 -15.45
N LYS A 34 1.78 -15.02 -15.91
CA LYS A 34 1.45 -14.96 -17.35
C LYS A 34 1.87 -13.76 -18.20
N ASP A 35 1.99 -12.55 -17.66
CA ASP A 35 2.07 -11.37 -18.54
C ASP A 35 3.05 -10.26 -18.14
N LEU A 36 4.22 -10.60 -17.55
CA LEU A 36 5.34 -9.64 -17.47
C LEU A 36 6.04 -9.42 -18.83
N LYS A 37 5.27 -9.36 -19.93
CA LYS A 37 5.77 -9.38 -21.32
C LYS A 37 6.39 -8.06 -21.81
N LYS A 38 6.64 -7.10 -20.93
CA LYS A 38 7.38 -5.88 -21.28
C LYS A 38 8.17 -5.31 -20.10
N TYR A 39 8.98 -6.16 -19.48
CA TYR A 39 9.93 -5.75 -18.46
C TYR A 39 11.17 -5.12 -19.11
N GLU A 40 11.18 -3.79 -19.27
CA GLU A 40 12.37 -3.02 -19.67
C GLU A 40 13.19 -2.58 -18.44
N ASN A 41 13.53 -3.51 -17.55
CA ASN A 41 14.69 -3.32 -16.67
C ASN A 41 15.84 -4.19 -17.21
N LYS A 42 17.01 -3.58 -17.45
CA LYS A 42 18.23 -4.29 -17.89
C LYS A 42 18.82 -5.20 -16.80
N GLU A 43 18.31 -5.13 -15.56
CA GLU A 43 18.83 -5.85 -14.39
C GLU A 43 18.16 -7.22 -14.14
N TYR A 44 16.86 -7.38 -14.42
CA TYR A 44 16.13 -8.66 -14.25
C TYR A 44 15.27 -8.95 -15.49
N LYS A 45 15.52 -10.10 -16.13
CA LYS A 45 14.96 -10.47 -17.44
C LYS A 45 13.68 -11.27 -17.36
N THR A 46 13.35 -11.83 -16.18
CA THR A 46 12.15 -12.67 -15.98
C THR A 46 11.45 -12.38 -14.65
N GLY A 47 10.15 -12.70 -14.57
CA GLY A 47 9.37 -12.62 -13.32
C GLY A 47 9.93 -13.50 -12.19
N LYS A 48 10.58 -14.62 -12.54
CA LYS A 48 11.22 -15.53 -11.58
C LYS A 48 12.51 -14.94 -10.99
N GLU A 49 13.34 -14.30 -11.82
CA GLU A 49 14.52 -13.57 -11.35
C GLU A 49 14.12 -12.43 -10.41
N TYR A 50 13.02 -11.74 -10.73
CA TYR A 50 12.44 -10.74 -9.85
C TYR A 50 11.98 -11.32 -8.50
N ILE A 51 11.20 -12.40 -8.52
CA ILE A 51 10.74 -13.06 -7.28
C ILE A 51 11.94 -13.45 -6.41
N ASN A 52 12.98 -14.02 -7.03
CA ASN A 52 14.20 -14.39 -6.32
C ASN A 52 14.92 -13.17 -5.75
N ALA A 53 15.05 -12.08 -6.51
CA ALA A 53 15.63 -10.83 -6.04
C ALA A 53 14.85 -10.24 -4.85
N LEU A 54 13.51 -10.30 -4.88
CA LEU A 54 12.67 -9.88 -3.77
C LEU A 54 12.89 -10.77 -2.53
N TYR A 55 12.97 -12.09 -2.70
CA TYR A 55 13.26 -13.03 -1.60
C TYR A 55 14.66 -12.86 -1.01
N GLU A 56 15.63 -12.53 -1.86
CA GLU A 56 17.03 -12.29 -1.48
C GLU A 56 17.26 -10.87 -0.93
N GLY A 57 16.21 -10.04 -0.84
CA GLY A 57 16.30 -8.65 -0.35
C GLY A 57 17.04 -7.70 -1.29
N LYS A 58 17.19 -8.08 -2.57
CA LYS A 58 17.87 -7.32 -3.61
C LYS A 58 16.98 -6.25 -4.27
N CYS A 59 15.66 -6.31 -4.07
CA CYS A 59 14.71 -5.28 -4.49
C CYS A 59 13.50 -5.20 -3.55
N SER A 60 12.74 -4.09 -3.60
CA SER A 60 11.53 -3.89 -2.78
C SER A 60 10.26 -4.03 -3.61
N SER A 61 9.13 -4.34 -2.95
CA SER A 61 7.82 -4.38 -3.63
C SER A 61 7.39 -3.01 -4.18
N VAL A 62 7.92 -1.92 -3.62
CA VAL A 62 7.67 -0.55 -4.09
C VAL A 62 8.53 -0.24 -5.32
N TRP A 63 9.76 -0.76 -5.37
CA TRP A 63 10.56 -0.69 -6.58
C TRP A 63 9.81 -1.30 -7.78
N VAL A 64 9.13 -2.45 -7.60
CA VAL A 64 8.30 -3.01 -8.67
C VAL A 64 7.09 -2.17 -8.99
N TRP A 65 6.40 -1.67 -7.97
CA TRP A 65 5.29 -0.75 -8.18
C TRP A 65 5.66 0.40 -9.15
N MET A 66 6.85 0.99 -8.98
CA MET A 66 7.33 2.09 -9.82
C MET A 66 7.54 1.70 -11.30
N HIS A 67 7.69 0.41 -11.60
CA HIS A 67 7.94 -0.11 -12.95
C HIS A 67 6.73 -0.82 -13.57
N LEU A 68 5.60 -0.92 -12.86
CA LEU A 68 4.35 -1.44 -13.42
C LEU A 68 3.63 -0.37 -14.22
N ASP A 69 2.99 -0.79 -15.31
CA ASP A 69 1.99 0.06 -15.97
C ASP A 69 0.72 0.17 -15.12
N GLU A 70 -0.16 1.11 -15.48
CA GLU A 70 -1.37 1.39 -14.73
C GLU A 70 -2.30 0.16 -14.63
N GLN A 71 -2.41 -0.65 -15.68
CA GLN A 71 -3.27 -1.83 -15.68
C GLN A 71 -2.76 -2.91 -14.73
N ASP A 72 -1.44 -3.12 -14.68
CA ASP A 72 -0.83 -4.09 -13.78
C ASP A 72 -0.84 -3.61 -12.32
N LYS A 73 -0.72 -2.30 -12.07
CA LYS A 73 -0.99 -1.72 -10.73
C LYS A 73 -2.42 -1.99 -10.28
N VAL A 74 -3.40 -1.81 -11.16
CA VAL A 74 -4.82 -2.12 -10.86
C VAL A 74 -5.00 -3.60 -10.53
N LYS A 75 -4.44 -4.52 -11.33
CA LYS A 75 -4.50 -5.96 -11.05
C LYS A 75 -3.87 -6.30 -9.69
N LEU A 76 -2.73 -5.69 -9.39
CA LEU A 76 -2.00 -5.90 -8.14
C LEU A 76 -2.82 -5.47 -6.91
N ILE A 77 -3.42 -4.27 -6.95
CA ILE A 77 -4.30 -3.80 -5.87
C ILE A 77 -5.56 -4.66 -5.74
N ASN A 78 -6.17 -5.09 -6.84
CA ASN A 78 -7.28 -6.05 -6.80
C ASN A 78 -6.87 -7.36 -6.11
N GLY A 79 -5.67 -7.87 -6.40
CA GLY A 79 -5.09 -9.02 -5.72
C GLY A 79 -4.93 -8.79 -4.21
N LEU A 80 -4.41 -7.63 -3.80
CA LEU A 80 -4.28 -7.28 -2.38
C LEU A 80 -5.64 -7.22 -1.68
N LYS A 81 -6.65 -6.57 -2.29
CA LYS A 81 -8.03 -6.54 -1.76
C LYS A 81 -8.57 -7.96 -1.57
N GLN A 82 -8.39 -8.83 -2.56
CA GLN A 82 -8.81 -10.22 -2.47
C GLN A 82 -8.08 -10.98 -1.35
N THR A 83 -6.77 -10.76 -1.19
CA THR A 83 -6.00 -11.39 -0.11
C THR A 83 -6.49 -10.98 1.27
N PHE A 84 -6.77 -9.70 1.48
CA PHE A 84 -7.28 -9.21 2.76
C PHE A 84 -8.69 -9.76 3.05
N LYS A 85 -9.53 -9.90 2.02
CA LYS A 85 -10.82 -10.55 2.13
C LYS A 85 -10.71 -12.03 2.49
N GLU A 86 -9.88 -12.80 1.78
CA GLU A 86 -9.76 -14.25 1.96
C GLU A 86 -9.03 -14.65 3.24
N LYS A 87 -7.97 -13.92 3.61
CA LYS A 87 -7.11 -14.29 4.75
C LYS A 87 -7.48 -13.57 6.03
N GLY A 88 -8.07 -12.39 5.94
CA GLY A 88 -8.35 -11.52 7.08
C GLY A 88 -9.83 -11.16 7.25
N ASN A 89 -10.72 -11.67 6.40
CA ASN A 89 -12.14 -11.29 6.35
C ASN A 89 -12.37 -9.78 6.19
N ALA A 90 -11.39 -9.04 5.70
CA ALA A 90 -11.47 -7.59 5.57
C ALA A 90 -12.08 -7.19 4.22
N ILE A 91 -13.06 -6.30 4.25
CA ILE A 91 -13.72 -5.72 3.09
C ILE A 91 -13.15 -4.32 2.85
N ILE A 92 -12.73 -4.07 1.61
CA ILE A 92 -12.21 -2.78 1.16
C ILE A 92 -13.05 -2.32 -0.02
N GLN A 93 -13.79 -1.23 0.14
CA GLN A 93 -14.88 -0.85 -0.78
C GLN A 93 -14.46 0.18 -1.83
N LYS A 94 -13.51 1.06 -1.52
CA LYS A 94 -13.07 2.11 -2.45
C LYS A 94 -12.56 1.50 -3.76
N PRO A 95 -12.77 2.20 -4.89
CA PRO A 95 -12.28 1.76 -6.19
C PRO A 95 -10.79 1.49 -6.17
N THR A 96 -10.34 0.55 -6.98
CA THR A 96 -8.93 0.14 -7.00
C THR A 96 -8.02 1.28 -7.48
N GLU A 97 -8.51 2.08 -8.41
CA GLU A 97 -7.85 3.26 -8.98
C GLU A 97 -7.58 4.33 -7.92
N PHE A 98 -8.42 4.43 -6.87
CA PHE A 98 -8.16 5.31 -5.75
C PHE A 98 -6.84 4.96 -5.06
N TYR A 99 -6.62 3.68 -4.77
CA TYR A 99 -5.40 3.23 -4.11
C TYR A 99 -4.18 3.32 -5.00
N VAL A 100 -4.32 3.05 -6.30
CA VAL A 100 -3.22 3.24 -7.26
C VAL A 100 -2.74 4.69 -7.20
N LYS A 101 -3.67 5.64 -7.26
CA LYS A 101 -3.36 7.06 -7.17
C LYS A 101 -2.72 7.46 -5.82
N GLU A 102 -3.29 7.02 -4.70
CA GLU A 102 -2.76 7.40 -3.38
C GLU A 102 -1.36 6.82 -3.13
N ILE A 103 -1.09 5.59 -3.60
CA ILE A 103 0.24 4.97 -3.50
C ILE A 103 1.25 5.69 -4.41
N ASP A 104 0.88 6.02 -5.65
CA ASP A 104 1.74 6.79 -6.55
C ASP A 104 2.10 8.15 -5.96
N ILE A 105 1.12 8.83 -5.34
CA ILE A 105 1.36 10.14 -4.74
C ILE A 105 2.22 10.02 -3.46
N LEU A 106 2.03 8.98 -2.65
CA LEU A 106 2.90 8.72 -1.50
C LEU A 106 4.35 8.49 -1.94
N ILE A 107 4.58 7.59 -2.91
CA ILE A 107 5.93 7.25 -3.39
C ILE A 107 6.63 8.45 -4.02
N ALA A 108 5.88 9.31 -4.71
CA ALA A 108 6.44 10.51 -5.33
C ALA A 108 6.88 11.57 -4.30
N ARG A 109 6.36 11.53 -3.06
CA ARG A 109 6.62 12.57 -2.05
C ARG A 109 7.47 12.10 -0.87
N ASP A 110 7.53 10.81 -0.63
CA ASP A 110 8.28 10.23 0.46
C ASP A 110 9.30 9.23 -0.10
N GLU A 111 10.59 9.59 -0.06
CA GLU A 111 11.65 8.71 -0.55
C GLU A 111 11.80 7.45 0.31
N GLU A 112 11.47 7.53 1.60
CA GLU A 112 11.54 6.40 2.52
C GLU A 112 10.46 5.36 2.24
N SER A 113 9.32 5.76 1.67
CA SER A 113 8.24 4.85 1.25
C SER A 113 8.74 3.67 0.40
N LYS A 114 9.83 3.86 -0.35
CA LYS A 114 10.50 2.85 -1.20
C LYS A 114 11.05 1.66 -0.42
N ASN A 115 11.32 1.84 0.86
CA ASN A 115 11.84 0.82 1.77
C ASN A 115 10.73 -0.06 2.38
N HIS A 116 9.46 0.28 2.17
CA HIS A 116 8.33 -0.43 2.78
C HIS A 116 7.69 -1.47 1.86
N ARG A 117 6.96 -2.39 2.48
CA ARG A 117 6.18 -3.39 1.76
C ARG A 117 4.89 -2.77 1.25
N LEU A 118 4.59 -2.97 -0.03
CA LEU A 118 3.43 -2.40 -0.71
C LEU A 118 2.11 -2.76 -0.01
N GLY A 119 1.98 -3.99 0.50
CA GLY A 119 0.78 -4.39 1.24
C GLY A 119 0.59 -3.65 2.57
N ILE A 120 1.68 -3.24 3.23
CA ILE A 120 1.61 -2.42 4.45
C ILE A 120 1.21 -1.00 4.07
N ILE A 121 1.77 -0.44 3.00
CA ILE A 121 1.36 0.86 2.45
C ILE A 121 -0.13 0.87 2.13
N PHE A 122 -0.57 -0.10 1.32
CA PHE A 122 -1.97 -0.25 0.92
C PHE A 122 -2.90 -0.38 2.11
N LYS A 123 -2.60 -1.27 3.08
CA LYS A 123 -3.42 -1.42 4.28
C LYS A 123 -3.46 -0.13 5.10
N THR A 124 -2.33 0.55 5.26
CA THR A 124 -2.26 1.80 6.02
C THR A 124 -3.15 2.87 5.40
N ILE A 125 -3.10 3.03 4.07
CA ILE A 125 -4.00 3.95 3.34
C ILE A 125 -5.46 3.54 3.55
N ALA A 126 -5.80 2.26 3.41
CA ALA A 126 -7.18 1.77 3.59
C ALA A 126 -7.70 2.02 5.02
N VAL A 127 -6.86 1.84 6.04
CA VAL A 127 -7.20 2.11 7.44
C VAL A 127 -7.38 3.61 7.70
N MET A 128 -6.46 4.46 7.22
CA MET A 128 -6.55 5.92 7.36
C MET A 128 -7.77 6.49 6.63
N GLU A 129 -8.22 5.84 5.57
CA GLU A 129 -9.42 6.20 4.82
C GLU A 129 -10.70 5.58 5.40
N TYR A 130 -10.62 4.91 6.56
CA TYR A 130 -11.72 4.18 7.20
C TYR A 130 -12.43 3.21 6.23
N ASP A 131 -11.68 2.62 5.32
CA ASP A 131 -12.17 1.70 4.30
C ASP A 131 -11.73 0.24 4.54
N PHE A 132 -11.00 -0.02 5.61
CA PHE A 132 -10.63 -1.37 6.01
C PHE A 132 -11.64 -1.89 7.04
N ASP A 133 -12.63 -2.66 6.59
CA ASP A 133 -13.68 -3.23 7.45
C ASP A 133 -13.41 -4.70 7.73
N GLU A 134 -12.93 -5.01 8.94
CA GLU A 134 -12.67 -6.37 9.41
C GLU A 134 -13.74 -6.88 10.40
N GLY A 135 -14.91 -6.25 10.43
CA GLY A 135 -16.03 -6.62 11.31
C GLY A 135 -15.97 -6.03 12.72
N ILE A 136 -15.03 -5.12 12.99
CA ILE A 136 -14.98 -4.29 14.19
C ILE A 136 -15.17 -2.81 13.83
N ASP A 137 -15.30 -1.95 14.84
CA ASP A 137 -15.40 -0.52 14.62
C ASP A 137 -14.16 0.03 13.88
N LYS A 138 -14.40 0.84 12.84
CA LYS A 138 -13.32 1.33 11.97
C LYS A 138 -12.38 2.30 12.68
N GLU A 139 -12.87 3.01 13.71
CA GLU A 139 -12.03 3.84 14.58
C GLU A 139 -11.13 2.97 15.46
N GLU A 140 -11.66 1.87 15.97
CA GLU A 140 -10.88 0.87 16.69
C GLU A 140 -9.81 0.21 15.81
N THR A 141 -10.13 -0.19 14.58
CA THR A 141 -9.14 -0.66 13.59
C THR A 141 -8.03 0.38 13.37
N ALA A 142 -8.39 1.66 13.21
CA ALA A 142 -7.42 2.72 13.01
C ALA A 142 -6.52 2.95 14.22
N LYS A 143 -7.08 2.94 15.44
CA LYS A 143 -6.31 3.03 16.69
C LYS A 143 -5.34 1.86 16.83
N ASN A 144 -5.82 0.64 16.61
CA ASN A 144 -5.02 -0.58 16.75
C ASN A 144 -3.88 -0.65 15.73
N TRP A 145 -4.13 -0.19 14.50
CA TRP A 145 -3.13 -0.21 13.43
C TRP A 145 -2.09 0.91 13.57
N LEU A 146 -2.52 2.13 13.87
CA LEU A 146 -1.64 3.31 13.94
C LEU A 146 -0.94 3.46 15.30
N GLY A 147 -1.47 2.86 16.35
CA GLY A 147 -0.93 2.94 17.71
C GLY A 147 -0.79 4.39 18.16
N ASP A 148 0.40 4.74 18.66
CA ASP A 148 0.71 6.08 19.16
C ASP A 148 0.52 7.20 18.13
N PHE A 149 0.59 6.87 16.83
CA PHE A 149 0.37 7.83 15.76
C PHE A 149 -1.10 8.16 15.51
N TYR A 150 -2.04 7.43 16.13
CA TYR A 150 -3.47 7.61 15.92
C TYR A 150 -3.95 9.02 16.28
N GLU A 151 -3.57 9.56 17.43
CA GLU A 151 -4.03 10.88 17.88
C GLU A 151 -3.51 12.01 16.99
N VAL A 152 -2.27 11.85 16.51
CA VAL A 152 -1.65 12.78 15.59
C VAL A 152 -2.40 12.72 14.24
N PHE A 153 -2.71 11.52 13.74
CA PHE A 153 -3.55 11.33 12.55
C PHE A 153 -4.95 11.95 12.73
N LYS A 154 -5.63 11.69 13.84
CA LYS A 154 -6.99 12.20 14.13
C LYS A 154 -7.01 13.72 14.13
N SER A 155 -6.03 14.36 14.75
CA SER A 155 -5.88 15.82 14.78
C SER A 155 -5.76 16.42 13.36
N SER A 156 -5.06 15.72 12.45
CA SER A 156 -4.91 16.14 11.05
C SER A 156 -6.21 16.08 10.23
N GLN A 157 -7.18 15.25 10.64
CA GLN A 157 -8.50 15.13 10.00
C GLN A 157 -9.47 16.23 10.48
N VAL A 158 -9.36 16.70 11.73
CA VAL A 158 -10.24 17.78 12.24
C VAL A 158 -9.95 19.11 11.55
N GLU A 159 -8.68 19.38 11.21
CA GLU A 159 -8.30 20.54 10.40
C GLU A 159 -8.77 20.46 8.93
N LYS A 160 -9.35 19.35 8.49
CA LYS A 160 -9.88 19.13 7.14
C LYS A 160 -11.32 19.64 6.99
N GLU A 161 -12.03 19.77 8.12
CA GLU A 161 -13.45 20.16 8.22
C GLU A 161 -13.66 21.64 8.53
N LYS A 162 -12.59 22.37 8.87
CA LYS A 162 -12.55 23.83 8.96
C LYS A 162 -12.18 24.44 7.61
#